data_AF-A0A2E5AP10-F1
#
_entry.id   AF-A0A2E5AP10-F1
#
_cell.length_a   1.000
_cell.length_b   1.000
_cell.length_c   1.000
_cell.angle_alpha   90.00
_cell.angle_beta   90.00
_cell.angle_gamma   90.00
#
_symmetry.space_group_name_H-M   'P 1'
#
loop_
_entity.id
_entity.type
_entity.pdbx_description
1 polymer ?
#
loop_
_entity_poly.entity_id
_entity_poly.type
_entity_poly.pdbx_seq_one_letter_code
_entity_poly.pdbx_strand_id
1 'polypeptide(L)'
;MRLLKRIPHDRYLIELHQYNQKLILKIAIDQYEQSFKLPESENGVSDLERLLSSTDFLKTCLQRFISMREDFTTSFKSIQNEN
;
A
#
# COMPACT_ATOMS: atom_id res chain seq x y z
N MET A 1 -4.69 0.62 -16.44
CA MET A 1 -4.52 1.40 -15.18
C MET A 1 -3.61 2.57 -15.47
N ARG A 2 -4.07 3.81 -15.26
CA ARG A 2 -3.30 5.03 -15.52
C ARG A 2 -2.63 5.49 -14.23
N LEU A 3 -1.33 5.78 -14.24
CA LEU A 3 -0.67 6.47 -13.12
C LEU A 3 -1.12 7.94 -13.11
N LEU A 4 -1.68 8.39 -12.00
CA LEU A 4 -2.06 9.79 -11.79
C LEU A 4 -0.94 10.57 -11.13
N LYS A 5 -0.34 10.00 -10.08
CA LYS A 5 0.67 10.69 -9.28
C LYS A 5 1.58 9.70 -8.55
N ARG A 6 2.84 10.08 -8.37
CA ARG A 6 3.77 9.45 -7.44
C ARG A 6 4.04 10.43 -6.31
N ILE A 7 3.90 9.97 -5.07
CA ILE A 7 4.03 10.82 -3.88
C ILE A 7 5.40 10.50 -3.25
N PRO A 8 6.34 11.47 -3.20
CA PRO A 8 7.65 11.25 -2.61
C PRO A 8 7.56 10.87 -1.14
N HIS A 9 8.28 9.82 -0.74
CA HIS A 9 8.40 9.40 0.65
C HIS A 9 9.71 8.63 0.86
N ASP A 10 10.37 8.84 1.99
CA ASP A 10 11.72 8.30 2.25
C ASP A 10 11.78 6.77 2.30
N ARG A 11 10.67 6.13 2.70
CA ARG A 11 10.59 4.69 2.98
C ARG A 11 9.65 3.90 2.07
N TYR A 12 8.70 4.58 1.42
CA TYR A 12 7.61 3.92 0.70
C TYR A 12 7.66 4.33 -0.77
N LEU A 13 7.37 3.39 -1.66
CA LEU A 13 6.88 3.73 -2.97
C LEU A 13 5.37 3.96 -2.87
N ILE A 14 4.94 5.22 -3.07
CA ILE A 14 3.53 5.59 -3.00
C ILE A 14 3.06 6.05 -4.37
N GLU A 15 2.06 5.36 -4.91
CA GLU A 15 1.51 5.62 -6.24
C GLU A 15 -0.01 5.71 -6.19
N LEU A 16 -0.54 6.69 -6.91
CA LEU A 16 -1.96 6.83 -7.12
C LEU A 16 -2.28 6.55 -8.58
N HIS A 17 -3.17 5.59 -8.81
CA HIS A 17 -3.64 5.23 -10.14
C HIS A 17 -5.13 5.46 -10.28
N GLN A 18 -5.56 5.53 -11.54
CA GLN A 18 -6.96 5.50 -11.93
C GLN A 18 -7.23 4.29 -12.80
N TYR A 19 -8.33 3.60 -12.51
CA TYR A 19 -8.82 2.52 -13.36
C TYR A 19 -10.31 2.29 -13.14
N ASN A 20 -11.08 2.33 -14.23
CA ASN A 20 -12.54 2.07 -14.21
C ASN A 20 -13.28 2.85 -13.12
N GLN A 21 -13.14 4.19 -13.14
CA GLN A 21 -13.80 5.12 -12.19
C GLN A 21 -13.41 4.86 -10.72
N LYS A 22 -12.27 4.20 -10.49
CA LYS A 22 -11.69 4.00 -9.17
C LYS A 22 -10.33 4.66 -9.08
N LEU A 23 -10.10 5.34 -7.96
CA LEU A 23 -8.78 5.71 -7.49
C LEU A 23 -8.17 4.51 -6.76
N ILE A 24 -6.91 4.22 -7.06
CA ILE A 24 -6.16 3.10 -6.50
C ILE A 24 -4.90 3.68 -5.86
N LEU A 25 -4.90 3.79 -4.53
CA LEU A 25 -3.72 4.13 -3.75
C LEU A 25 -2.92 2.85 -3.51
N LYS A 26 -1.64 2.87 -3.89
CA LYS A 26 -0.68 1.80 -3.66
C LYS A 26 0.43 2.32 -2.77
N ILE A 27 0.75 1.57 -1.74
CA ILE A 27 1.90 1.79 -0.86
C ILE A 27 2.70 0.51 -0.91
N ALA A 28 4.00 0.60 -1.20
CA ALA A 28 4.86 -0.57 -1.31
C ALA A 28 6.17 -0.39 -0.52
N ILE A 29 6.64 -1.51 0.06
CA ILE A 29 7.99 -1.71 0.61
C ILE A 29 8.47 -3.06 0.12
N ASP A 30 9.61 -3.08 -0.56
CA ASP A 30 10.26 -4.31 -1.00
C ASP A 30 9.29 -5.18 -1.83
N GLN A 31 9.06 -6.44 -1.45
CA GLN A 31 8.13 -7.36 -2.12
C GLN A 31 6.65 -7.20 -1.72
N TYR A 32 6.33 -6.27 -0.81
CA TYR A 32 4.98 -6.14 -0.24
C TYR A 32 4.28 -4.88 -0.75
N GLU A 33 2.99 -5.02 -1.07
CA GLU A 33 2.12 -3.92 -1.50
C GLU A 33 0.80 -3.94 -0.71
N GLN A 34 0.38 -2.77 -0.22
CA GLN A 34 -0.96 -2.51 0.27
C GLN A 34 -1.70 -1.64 -0.76
N SER A 35 -2.86 -2.12 -1.26
CA SER A 35 -3.68 -1.40 -2.24
C SER A 35 -5.07 -1.07 -1.69
N PHE A 36 -5.43 0.21 -1.79
CA PHE A 36 -6.74 0.74 -1.40
C PHE A 36 -7.46 1.25 -2.65
N LYS A 37 -8.70 0.78 -2.87
CA LYS A 37 -9.50 1.13 -4.05
C LYS A 37 -10.73 1.91 -3.61
N LEU A 38 -10.89 3.12 -4.13
CA LEU A 38 -11.98 4.01 -3.77
C LEU A 38 -12.75 4.47 -5.01
N PRO A 39 -14.09 4.67 -4.93
CA PRO A 39 -14.85 5.30 -6.00
C PRO A 39 -14.38 6.75 -6.21
N GLU A 40 -14.15 7.13 -7.46
CA GLU A 40 -13.75 8.50 -7.83
C GLU A 40 -14.89 9.51 -7.66
N SER A 41 -16.15 9.05 -7.68
CA SER A 41 -17.33 9.89 -7.44
C SER A 41 -17.36 10.50 -6.03
N GLU A 42 -16.70 9.87 -5.07
CA GLU A 42 -16.74 10.24 -3.66
C GLU A 42 -15.37 10.73 -3.13
N ASN A 43 -14.29 10.53 -3.90
CA ASN A 43 -12.93 10.75 -3.43
C ASN A 43 -12.09 11.40 -4.53
N GLY A 44 -11.30 12.41 -4.16
CA GLY A 44 -10.32 13.05 -5.03
C GLY A 44 -8.88 12.67 -4.70
N VAL A 45 -7.98 13.03 -5.62
CA VAL A 45 -6.52 12.93 -5.40
C VAL A 45 -6.09 13.68 -4.13
N SER A 46 -6.66 14.87 -3.89
CA SER A 46 -6.35 15.69 -2.71
C SER A 46 -6.76 15.05 -1.39
N ASP A 47 -7.82 14.24 -1.36
CA ASP A 47 -8.25 13.55 -0.13
C ASP A 47 -7.24 12.49 0.27
N LEU A 48 -6.71 11.77 -0.73
CA LEU A 48 -5.67 10.76 -0.52
C LEU A 48 -4.34 11.39 -0.12
N GLU A 49 -3.99 12.56 -0.66
CA GLU A 49 -2.81 13.30 -0.21
C GLU A 49 -2.93 13.75 1.25
N ARG A 50 -4.12 14.20 1.67
CA ARG A 50 -4.39 14.53 3.07
C ARG A 50 -4.30 13.30 3.98
N LEU A 51 -4.85 12.16 3.54
CA LEU A 51 -4.72 10.88 4.25
C LEU A 51 -3.25 10.49 4.44
N LEU A 52 -2.43 10.63 3.40
CA LEU A 52 -1.00 10.29 3.43
C LEU A 52 -0.16 11.27 4.25
N SER A 53 -0.64 12.50 4.43
CA SER A 53 -0.02 13.49 5.30
C SER A 53 -0.26 13.18 6.79
N SER A 54 -1.23 12.31 7.10
CA SER A 54 -1.43 11.81 8.47
C SER A 54 -0.38 10.76 8.84
N THR A 55 0.35 11.00 9.93
CA THR A 55 1.37 10.08 10.44
C THR A 55 0.81 8.72 10.84
N ASP A 56 -0.43 8.69 11.32
CA ASP A 56 -1.03 7.47 11.89
C ASP A 56 -1.35 6.43 10.82
N PHE A 57 -1.79 6.87 9.64
CA PHE A 57 -2.13 5.97 8.55
C PHE A 57 -0.89 5.22 8.05
N LEU A 58 0.18 5.94 7.72
CA LEU A 58 1.43 5.35 7.24
C LEU A 58 2.10 4.48 8.31
N LYS A 59 2.04 4.87 9.59
CA LYS A 59 2.51 4.04 10.70
C LYS A 59 1.76 2.71 10.79
N THR A 60 0.45 2.74 10.62
CA THR A 60 -0.37 1.52 10.62
C THR A 60 -0.08 0.64 9.40
N CYS A 61 0.14 1.24 8.23
CA CYS A 61 0.62 0.51 7.06
C CYS A 61 1.97 -0.17 7.32
N LEU A 62 2.90 0.48 7.99
CA LEU A 62 4.18 -0.14 8.36
C LEU A 62 3.98 -1.38 9.25
N GLN A 63 3.12 -1.29 10.26
CA GLN A 63 2.82 -2.44 11.14
C GLN A 63 2.25 -3.61 10.33
N ARG A 64 1.34 -3.35 9.39
CA ARG A 64 0.82 -4.39 8.49
C ARG A 64 1.92 -5.01 7.62
N PHE A 65 2.88 -4.24 7.11
CA PHE A 65 4.01 -4.81 6.36
C PHE A 65 4.89 -5.71 7.22
N ILE A 66 5.12 -5.36 8.48
CA ILE A 66 5.87 -6.18 9.42
C ILE A 66 5.15 -7.51 9.63
N SER A 67 3.85 -7.49 9.93
CA SER A 67 3.06 -8.72 10.09
C SER A 67 3.04 -9.56 8.81
N MET A 68 2.85 -8.94 7.63
CA MET A 68 2.92 -9.64 6.35
C MET A 68 4.26 -10.36 6.15
N ARG A 69 5.36 -9.74 6.55
CA ARG A 69 6.69 -10.34 6.47
C ARG A 69 6.84 -11.50 7.45
N GLU A 70 6.39 -11.33 8.69
CA GLU A 70 6.44 -12.37 9.73
C GLU A 70 5.63 -13.59 9.32
N ASP A 71 4.39 -13.39 8.85
CA ASP A 71 3.50 -14.43 8.37
C ASP A 71 4.13 -15.17 7.19
N PHE A 72 4.58 -14.44 6.17
CA PHE A 72 5.21 -15.03 5.00
C PHE A 72 6.46 -15.85 5.37
N THR A 73 7.35 -15.27 6.18
CA THR A 73 8.60 -15.94 6.56
C THR A 73 8.33 -17.20 7.38
N THR A 74 7.36 -17.16 8.29
CA THR A 74 7.02 -18.29 9.16
C THR A 74 6.39 -19.43 8.35
N SER A 75 5.38 -19.13 7.55
CA SER A 75 4.71 -20.12 6.69
C SER A 75 5.63 -20.68 5.61
N PHE A 76 6.52 -19.86 5.06
CA PHE A 76 7.45 -20.34 4.04
C PHE A 76 8.52 -21.28 4.62
N LYS A 77 9.02 -20.99 5.83
CA LYS A 77 9.97 -21.87 6.53
C LYS A 77 9.37 -23.22 6.90
N SER A 78 8.09 -23.28 7.29
CA SER A 78 7.46 -24.57 7.62
C SER A 78 7.43 -25.52 6.41
N ILE A 79 7.14 -25.00 5.22
CA ILE A 79 7.13 -25.78 3.97
C ILE A 79 8.55 -26.30 3.63
N GLN A 80 9.59 -25.51 3.89
CA GLN A 80 10.97 -25.92 3.62
C GLN A 80 11.47 -27.03 4.55
N ASN A 81 10.98 -27.08 5.79
CA ASN A 81 11.38 -28.08 6.78
C ASN A 81 10.62 -29.41 6.65
N GLU A 82 9.58 -29.47 5.82
CA GLU A 82 8.80 -30.69 5.52
C GLU A 82 9.39 -31.51 4.35
N ASN A 83 10.45 -31.03 3.71
CA ASN A 83 11.21 -31.72 2.66
C ASN A 83 12.63 -32.07 3.14
#